data_AF-A0A372QDB1-F1
#
_entry.id   AF-A0A372QDB1-F1
#
_cell.length_a   1.000
_cell.length_b   1.000
_cell.length_c   1.000
_cell.angle_alpha   90.00
_cell.angle_beta   90.00
_cell.angle_gamma   90.00
#
_symmetry.space_group_name_H-M   'P 1'
#
loop_
_entity.id
_entity.type
_entity.pdbx_description
1 polymer ?
#
loop_
_entity_poly.entity_id
_entity_poly.type
_entity_poly.pdbx_seq_one_letter_code
_entity_poly.pdbx_strand_id
1 'polypeptide(L)' 'MSDKTKESDKTKTPDKLDKFLAGKNITLNYLISNEGVNDIFEVTIFNANNNRVSSLADAIRTHHLDQF' A
#
# COMPACT_ATOMS: atom_id res chain seq x y z
N MET A 1 -24.30 8.95 -33.31
CA MET A 1 -24.00 8.95 -31.87
C MET A 1 -23.52 7.55 -31.52
N SER A 2 -22.20 7.35 -31.45
CA SER A 2 -21.62 6.07 -31.04
C SER A 2 -20.78 6.33 -29.81
N ASP A 3 -21.38 6.09 -28.65
CA ASP A 3 -20.65 6.05 -27.38
C ASP A 3 -19.71 4.84 -27.42
N LYS A 4 -18.45 5.12 -27.75
CA LYS A 4 -17.37 4.17 -27.62
C LYS A 4 -16.97 4.19 -26.15
N THR A 5 -17.59 3.33 -25.35
CA THR A 5 -17.12 3.00 -24.00
C THR A 5 -15.64 2.68 -24.11
N LYS A 6 -14.79 3.59 -23.63
CA LYS A 6 -13.37 3.32 -23.45
C LYS A 6 -13.30 2.29 -22.34
N GLU A 7 -13.31 1.02 -22.73
CA GLU A 7 -12.80 -0.06 -21.90
C GLU A 7 -11.36 0.35 -21.57
N SER A 8 -11.17 0.86 -20.36
CA SER A 8 -9.85 1.20 -19.85
C SER A 8 -9.07 -0.09 -19.83
N ASP A 9 -8.19 -0.24 -20.81
CA ASP A 9 -7.28 -1.36 -20.98
C ASP A 9 -6.63 -1.64 -19.61
N LYS A 10 -7.01 -2.78 -19.01
CA LYS A 10 -6.62 -3.17 -17.65
C LYS A 10 -5.16 -3.61 -17.56
N THR A 11 -4.33 -3.28 -18.54
CA THR A 11 -2.88 -3.34 -18.45
C THR A 11 -2.36 -2.10 -17.75
N LYS A 12 -2.84 -1.87 -16.52
CA LYS A 12 -2.25 -0.85 -15.65
C LYS A 12 -0.85 -1.34 -15.35
N THR A 13 0.15 -0.74 -15.99
CA THR A 13 1.56 -1.02 -15.71
C THR A 13 1.73 -0.98 -14.19
N PRO A 14 2.15 -2.08 -13.54
CA PRO A 14 2.19 -2.13 -12.10
C PRO A 14 3.08 -0.98 -11.63
N ASP A 15 2.54 -0.21 -10.70
CA ASP A 15 3.23 0.98 -10.21
C ASP A 15 4.54 0.54 -9.53
N LYS A 16 5.49 1.46 -9.33
CA LYS A 16 6.78 1.08 -8.70
C LYS A 16 6.57 0.33 -7.38
N LEU A 17 5.54 0.73 -6.62
CA LEU A 17 5.13 0.08 -5.39
C LEU A 17 4.61 -1.34 -5.63
N ASP A 18 3.73 -1.55 -6.63
CA ASP A 18 3.19 -2.89 -6.94
C ASP A 18 4.30 -3.88 -7.32
N LYS A 19 5.30 -3.43 -8.09
CA LYS A 19 6.47 -4.23 -8.43
C LYS A 19 7.34 -4.54 -7.22
N PHE A 20 7.49 -3.56 -6.32
CA PHE A 20 8.25 -3.75 -5.08
C PHE A 20 7.56 -4.74 -4.15
N LEU A 21 6.23 -4.71 -4.14
CA LEU A 21 5.43 -5.65 -3.38
C LEU A 21 5.50 -7.05 -4.01
N ALA A 22 5.35 -7.21 -5.32
CA ALA A 22 5.22 -8.52 -5.99
C ALA A 22 6.18 -9.63 -5.53
N GLY A 23 5.62 -10.75 -5.04
CA GLY A 23 6.31 -12.04 -4.92
C GLY A 23 7.04 -12.33 -3.61
N LYS A 24 7.10 -11.39 -2.66
CA LYS A 24 7.73 -11.62 -1.34
C LYS A 24 6.94 -10.99 -0.21
N ASN A 25 7.06 -11.56 0.99
CA ASN A 25 6.65 -10.88 2.22
C ASN A 25 7.59 -9.69 2.42
N ILE A 26 7.05 -8.57 2.86
CA ILE A 26 7.82 -7.35 3.06
C ILE A 26 7.53 -6.82 4.44
N THR A 27 8.61 -6.51 5.15
CA THR A 27 8.61 -5.79 6.41
C THR A 27 9.00 -4.34 6.12
N LEU A 28 8.19 -3.40 6.61
CA LEU A 28 8.43 -1.97 6.51
C LEU A 28 8.57 -1.39 7.91
N ASN A 29 9.65 -0.63 8.13
CA ASN A 29 9.79 0.22 9.31
C ASN A 29 9.31 1.62 8.93
N TYR A 30 8.27 2.10 9.59
CA TYR A 30 7.75 3.44 9.36
C TYR A 30 8.29 4.39 10.43
N LEU A 31 8.83 5.54 10.01
CA LEU A 31 9.28 6.60 10.91
C LEU A 31 8.38 7.81 10.69
N ILE A 32 7.64 8.24 11.72
CA ILE A 32 6.87 9.47 11.69
C ILE A 32 7.70 10.59 12.28
N SER A 33 8.02 11.59 11.47
CA SER A 33 8.90 12.69 11.88
C SER A 33 8.28 13.66 12.91
N ASN A 34 7.00 13.54 13.20
CA ASN A 34 6.26 14.44 14.11
C ASN A 34 5.90 13.80 15.46
N GLU A 35 6.04 12.49 15.56
CA GLU A 35 6.02 11.74 16.81
C GLU A 35 7.49 11.57 17.20
N GLY A 36 7.82 11.29 18.46
CA GLY A 36 9.21 11.32 18.92
C GLY A 36 10.12 10.38 18.12
N VAL A 37 11.45 10.51 18.28
CA VAL A 37 12.48 9.66 17.63
C VAL A 37 12.30 8.13 17.89
N ASN A 38 11.31 7.75 18.70
CA ASN A 38 11.00 6.40 19.13
C ASN A 38 9.77 5.79 18.44
N ASP A 39 9.02 6.52 17.62
CA ASP A 39 7.79 6.01 17.00
C ASP A 39 8.08 5.32 15.67
N ILE A 40 9.06 4.40 15.70
CA ILE A 40 9.29 3.44 14.64
C ILE A 40 8.42 2.23 14.90
N PHE A 41 7.51 1.92 13.98
CA PHE A 41 6.72 0.70 14.04
C PHE A 41 6.88 -0.14 12.78
N GLU A 42 6.74 -1.45 12.99
CA GLU A 42 6.97 -2.49 11.98
C GLU A 42 5.63 -2.94 11.38
N VAL A 43 5.50 -2.87 10.06
CA VAL A 43 4.35 -3.40 9.31
C VAL A 43 4.82 -4.53 8.42
N THR A 44 4.21 -5.72 8.58
CA THR A 44 4.47 -6.87 7.72
C THR A 44 3.34 -7.08 6.72
N ILE A 45 3.65 -7.07 5.42
CA ILE A 45 2.72 -7.43 4.36
C ILE A 45 3.06 -8.80 3.81
N PHE A 46 2.15 -9.74 3.99
CA PHE A 46 2.27 -11.08 3.43
C PHE A 46 1.95 -11.09 1.94
N ASN A 47 2.71 -11.90 1.19
CA ASN A 47 2.50 -12.10 -0.25
C ASN A 47 1.16 -12.77 -0.58
N ALA A 48 0.58 -13.52 0.38
CA ALA A 48 -0.70 -14.20 0.21
C ALA A 48 -1.92 -13.25 0.08
N ASN A 49 -1.71 -11.95 0.26
CA ASN A 49 -2.77 -10.97 0.16
C ASN A 49 -2.92 -10.45 -1.28
N ASN A 50 -4.14 -10.46 -1.80
CA ASN A 50 -4.46 -10.04 -3.16
C ASN A 50 -4.44 -8.50 -3.32
N ASN A 51 -4.65 -7.75 -2.23
CA ASN A 51 -4.74 -6.28 -2.23
C ASN A 51 -3.68 -5.65 -1.33
N ARG A 52 -2.41 -5.89 -1.66
CA ARG A 52 -1.25 -5.55 -0.81
C ARG A 52 -1.10 -4.06 -0.54
N VAL A 53 -1.42 -3.22 -1.53
CA VAL A 53 -1.44 -1.76 -1.38
C VAL A 53 -2.53 -1.31 -0.41
N SER A 54 -3.74 -1.88 -0.53
CA SER A 54 -4.83 -1.56 0.40
C SER A 54 -4.47 -2.00 1.82
N SER A 55 -3.88 -3.18 2.01
CA SER A 55 -3.50 -3.62 3.35
C SER A 55 -2.31 -2.88 3.94
N LEU A 56 -1.42 -2.32 3.12
CA LEU A 56 -0.44 -1.34 3.61
C LEU A 56 -1.15 -0.11 4.15
N ALA A 57 -2.08 0.44 3.36
CA ALA A 57 -2.84 1.63 3.75
C ALA A 57 -3.66 1.38 5.02
N ASP A 58 -4.28 0.21 5.15
CA ASP A 58 -5.06 -0.17 6.33
C ASP A 58 -4.17 -0.37 7.56
N ALA A 59 -3.00 -1.00 7.41
CA ALA A 59 -2.05 -1.16 8.50
C ALA A 59 -1.57 0.20 9.02
N ILE A 60 -1.17 1.10 8.12
CA ILE A 60 -0.76 2.47 8.49
C ILE A 60 -1.90 3.22 9.18
N ARG A 61 -3.14 3.14 8.66
CA ARG A 61 -4.32 3.80 9.27
C ARG A 61 -4.67 3.25 10.63
N THR A 62 -4.57 1.94 10.84
CA THR A 62 -4.90 1.29 12.11
C THR A 62 -3.94 1.74 13.21
N HIS A 63 -2.66 1.97 12.87
CA HIS A 63 -1.67 2.45 13.81
C HIS A 63 -1.82 3.94 14.16
N HIS A 64 -2.41 4.75 13.27
CA HIS A 64 -2.64 6.19 13.48
C HIS A 64 -4.10 6.59 13.22
N LEU A 65 -5.04 5.95 13.91
CA LEU A 65 -6.45 6.31 13.85
C LEU A 65 -6.70 7.75 14.33
N ASP A 66 -5.78 8.31 15.10
CA ASP A 66 -5.81 9.67 15.63
C ASP A 66 -5.36 10.75 14.61
N GLN A 67 -4.69 10.36 13.53
CA GLN A 67 -4.17 11.29 12.51
C GLN A 67 -5.03 11.37 11.24
N PHE A 68 -6.08 10.55 11.12
CA PHE A 68 -7.01 10.50 9.97
C PHE A 68 -8.44 10.86 10.38
#